data_AF-A0A7V1M575-F1
#
_entry.id   AF-A0A7V1M575-F1
#
_cell.length_a   1.000
_cell.length_b   1.000
_cell.length_c   1.000
_cell.angle_alpha   90.00
_cell.angle_beta   90.00
_cell.angle_gamma   90.00
#
_symmetry.space_group_name_H-M   'P 1'
#
loop_
_entity.id
_entity.type
_entity.pdbx_description
1 polymer ?
#
loop_
_entity_poly.entity_id
_entity_poly.type
_entity_poly.pdbx_seq_one_letter_code
_entity_poly.pdbx_strand_id
1 'polypeptide(L)'
;MGEVMTMFRDEDRRRVMQEIKQVKADVGDQKPNEATTCSWVIEPLLLAAGYRRTEWVKESTDSTGNKPDYTVLPWTEHRWLLEAKAWSHTLSEQDANQLTSYANTNNIRWAVLTNGKAWQLYDASIFGTVSERLMAQSTVDEPDALADLLLALSPESIRQGITLRFARRSRMDREIKAQFADVDSPIVLAIVEKLKERTKIEYSPQEVVEYLHSLIIGGIIPSPPPPPPVVEESLAQLYTHARDLTFSKPCTLIFPDGTVIEEKIWKRILARALEKWAERYTIPVPFFLESSRKYYLTNHEPVHSHGKAFESTYEVRLPQQTFYVNTFADADRVVRELYRLVNHFGEDPATYVVRYRPAGRHKQP
;
A
#
# COMPACT_ATOMS: atom_id res chain seq x y z
N MET A 1 -9.49 -0.95 -12.27
CA MET A 1 -10.97 -1.10 -12.24
C MET A 1 -11.64 -1.15 -13.62
N GLY A 2 -10.97 -0.86 -14.75
CA GLY A 2 -11.63 -0.74 -16.07
C GLY A 2 -11.91 -2.03 -16.87
N GLU A 3 -11.40 -3.20 -16.49
CA GLU A 3 -11.49 -4.43 -17.32
C GLU A 3 -12.46 -5.52 -16.80
N VAL A 4 -12.90 -5.45 -15.53
CA VAL A 4 -13.95 -6.38 -15.05
C VAL A 4 -15.32 -5.97 -15.62
N MET A 5 -15.48 -4.67 -15.93
CA MET A 5 -16.70 -4.08 -16.49
C MET A 5 -17.01 -4.54 -17.92
N THR A 6 -16.13 -5.28 -18.60
CA THR A 6 -16.31 -5.73 -19.98
C THR A 6 -16.62 -7.23 -20.16
N MET A 7 -16.80 -8.01 -19.09
CA MET A 7 -17.07 -9.46 -19.21
C MET A 7 -18.56 -9.82 -19.30
N PHE A 8 -19.46 -8.96 -18.85
CA PHE A 8 -20.90 -9.24 -18.78
C PHE A 8 -21.69 -8.12 -19.44
N ARG A 9 -22.86 -8.45 -20.00
CA ARG A 9 -23.74 -7.44 -20.59
C ARG A 9 -24.25 -6.51 -19.49
N ASP A 10 -24.22 -5.20 -19.74
CA ASP A 10 -24.65 -4.18 -18.77
C ASP A 10 -26.07 -4.41 -18.23
N GLU A 11 -26.97 -4.93 -19.07
CA GLU A 11 -28.35 -5.24 -18.69
C GLU A 11 -28.43 -6.40 -17.69
N ASP A 12 -27.64 -7.45 -17.89
CA ASP A 12 -27.57 -8.60 -16.97
C ASP A 12 -27.00 -8.14 -15.62
N ARG A 13 -25.95 -7.33 -15.65
CA ARG A 13 -25.34 -6.76 -14.45
C ARG A 13 -26.32 -5.86 -13.69
N ARG A 14 -27.05 -5.00 -14.39
CA ARG A 14 -28.06 -4.13 -13.77
C ARG A 14 -29.18 -4.94 -13.11
N ARG A 15 -29.65 -6.01 -13.76
CA ARG A 15 -30.69 -6.91 -13.22
C ARG A 15 -30.22 -7.57 -11.92
N VAL A 16 -29.02 -8.18 -11.93
CA VAL A 16 -28.45 -8.81 -10.73
C VAL A 16 -28.23 -7.80 -9.60
N MET A 17 -27.69 -6.62 -9.92
CA MET A 17 -27.48 -5.55 -8.94
C MET A 17 -28.79 -5.06 -8.30
N GLN A 18 -29.86 -4.96 -9.08
CA GLN A 18 -31.18 -4.60 -8.57
C GLN A 18 -31.71 -5.69 -7.63
N GLU A 19 -31.57 -6.96 -8.00
CA GLU A 19 -32.02 -8.07 -7.16
C GLU A 19 -31.25 -8.14 -5.84
N ILE A 20 -29.91 -7.95 -5.85
CA ILE A 20 -29.09 -7.90 -4.62
C ILE A 20 -29.61 -6.82 -3.66
N LYS A 21 -29.96 -5.64 -4.19
CA LYS A 21 -30.52 -4.55 -3.38
C LYS A 21 -31.90 -4.92 -2.82
N GLN A 22 -32.73 -5.56 -3.63
CA GLN A 22 -34.08 -5.97 -3.25
C GLN A 22 -34.05 -7.03 -2.14
N VAL A 23 -33.30 -8.13 -2.32
CA VAL A 23 -33.20 -9.18 -1.30
C VAL A 23 -32.61 -8.66 0.01
N LYS A 24 -31.64 -7.73 -0.06
CA LYS A 24 -31.08 -7.08 1.13
C LYS A 24 -32.13 -6.24 1.88
N ALA A 25 -32.97 -5.51 1.15
CA ALA A 25 -34.04 -4.72 1.73
C ALA A 25 -35.15 -5.61 2.33
N ASP A 26 -35.53 -6.68 1.63
CA ASP A 26 -36.60 -7.59 2.06
C ASP A 26 -36.21 -8.40 3.29
N VAL A 27 -34.95 -8.83 3.39
CA VAL A 27 -34.45 -9.49 4.60
C VAL A 27 -34.32 -8.49 5.75
N GLY A 28 -33.83 -7.27 5.51
CA GLY A 28 -33.67 -6.24 6.54
C GLY A 28 -32.95 -6.78 7.78
N ASP A 29 -33.54 -6.55 8.96
CA ASP A 29 -33.04 -7.05 10.25
C ASP A 29 -33.48 -8.49 10.58
N GLN A 30 -34.24 -9.13 9.69
CA GLN A 30 -34.69 -10.50 9.89
C GLN A 30 -33.49 -11.46 9.85
N LYS A 31 -33.56 -12.52 10.65
CA LYS A 31 -32.56 -13.59 10.69
C LYS A 31 -33.19 -14.90 10.21
N PRO A 32 -33.45 -15.03 8.90
CA PRO A 32 -34.13 -16.20 8.37
C PRO A 32 -33.32 -17.48 8.65
N ASN A 33 -34.04 -18.57 8.90
CA ASN A 33 -33.44 -19.90 8.95
C ASN A 33 -32.96 -20.32 7.54
N GLU A 34 -32.37 -21.50 7.41
CA GLU A 34 -31.81 -21.99 6.15
C GLU A 34 -32.85 -22.06 5.01
N ALA A 35 -34.01 -22.67 5.25
CA ALA A 35 -35.08 -22.79 4.26
C ALA A 35 -35.63 -21.42 3.80
N THR A 36 -35.73 -20.46 4.72
CA THR A 36 -36.13 -19.09 4.39
C THR A 36 -35.02 -18.35 3.64
N THR A 37 -33.75 -18.55 4.02
CA THR A 37 -32.59 -17.96 3.31
C THR A 37 -32.53 -18.45 1.86
N CYS A 38 -32.77 -19.75 1.66
CA CYS A 38 -32.95 -20.38 0.37
C CYS A 38 -34.01 -19.68 -0.49
N SER A 39 -35.24 -19.59 0.02
CA SER A 39 -36.38 -19.09 -0.75
C SER A 39 -36.38 -17.57 -0.96
N TRP A 40 -35.89 -16.80 0.02
CA TRP A 40 -35.94 -15.33 -0.02
C TRP A 40 -34.71 -14.68 -0.64
N VAL A 41 -33.57 -15.37 -0.66
CA VAL A 41 -32.29 -14.78 -1.10
C VAL A 41 -31.67 -15.58 -2.22
N ILE A 42 -31.43 -16.88 -2.00
CA ILE A 42 -30.65 -17.70 -2.94
C ILE A 42 -31.42 -17.92 -4.25
N GLU A 43 -32.67 -18.39 -4.19
CA GLU A 43 -33.48 -18.64 -5.38
C GLU A 43 -33.72 -17.37 -6.22
N PRO A 44 -34.08 -16.20 -5.65
CA PRO A 44 -34.18 -14.95 -6.41
C PRO A 44 -32.87 -14.53 -7.08
N LEU A 45 -31.73 -14.67 -6.39
CA LEU A 45 -30.42 -14.34 -6.97
C LEU A 45 -30.03 -15.30 -8.12
N LEU A 46 -30.37 -16.59 -8.02
CA LEU A 46 -30.22 -17.53 -9.14
C LEU A 46 -31.08 -17.13 -10.34
N LEU A 47 -32.34 -16.74 -10.12
CA LEU A 47 -33.22 -16.24 -11.19
C LEU A 47 -32.63 -14.99 -11.85
N ALA A 48 -32.14 -14.03 -11.05
CA ALA A 48 -31.53 -12.81 -11.58
C ALA A 48 -30.24 -13.10 -12.38
N ALA A 49 -29.45 -14.09 -11.95
CA ALA A 49 -28.27 -14.58 -12.68
C ALA A 49 -28.62 -15.32 -13.99
N GLY A 50 -29.91 -15.54 -14.28
CA GLY A 50 -30.39 -16.07 -15.55
C GLY A 50 -30.77 -17.55 -15.53
N TYR A 51 -30.84 -18.18 -14.34
CA TYR A 51 -31.34 -19.55 -14.21
C TYR A 51 -32.87 -19.59 -14.28
N ARG A 52 -33.40 -20.70 -14.78
CA ARG A 52 -34.82 -21.08 -14.62
C ARG A 52 -34.98 -22.00 -13.41
N ARG A 53 -36.16 -22.01 -12.77
CA ARG A 53 -36.45 -22.92 -11.64
C ARG A 53 -36.26 -24.41 -11.96
N THR A 54 -36.33 -24.80 -13.23
CA THR A 54 -36.09 -26.16 -13.71
C THR A 54 -34.60 -26.51 -13.85
N GLU A 55 -33.71 -25.53 -13.69
CA GLU A 55 -32.26 -25.66 -13.86
C GLU A 55 -31.52 -25.87 -12.54
N TRP A 56 -32.25 -26.04 -11.43
CA TRP A 56 -31.69 -26.57 -10.19
C TRP A 56 -32.69 -27.55 -9.55
N VAL A 57 -32.17 -28.46 -8.75
CA VAL A 57 -32.97 -29.38 -7.94
C VAL A 57 -32.55 -29.24 -6.48
N LYS A 58 -33.53 -29.24 -5.58
CA LYS A 58 -33.26 -29.39 -4.15
C LYS A 58 -32.97 -30.86 -3.87
N GLU A 59 -31.82 -31.16 -3.30
CA GLU A 59 -31.51 -32.53 -2.90
C GLU A 59 -32.19 -32.82 -1.55
N SER A 60 -32.86 -33.97 -1.44
CA SER A 60 -33.32 -34.46 -0.14
C SER A 60 -32.15 -35.09 0.59
N THR A 61 -31.97 -34.74 1.87
CA THR A 61 -30.95 -35.30 2.75
C THR A 61 -30.99 -36.83 2.70
N ASP A 62 -29.88 -37.46 2.36
CA ASP A 62 -29.76 -38.90 2.53
C ASP A 62 -29.63 -39.25 4.02
N SER A 63 -29.74 -40.54 4.35
CA SER A 63 -29.61 -41.05 5.72
C SER A 63 -28.24 -40.77 6.37
N THR A 64 -27.28 -40.23 5.62
CA THR A 64 -25.93 -39.86 6.06
C THR A 64 -25.71 -38.35 6.19
N GLY A 65 -26.68 -37.50 5.86
CA GLY A 65 -26.60 -36.06 6.08
C GLY A 65 -25.62 -35.31 5.18
N ASN A 66 -25.13 -35.92 4.09
CA ASN A 66 -23.93 -35.44 3.36
C ASN A 66 -24.23 -34.90 1.96
N LYS A 67 -25.45 -34.42 1.69
CA LYS A 67 -25.82 -33.87 0.38
C LYS A 67 -25.90 -32.35 0.40
N PRO A 68 -25.46 -31.69 -0.68
CA PRO A 68 -25.61 -30.25 -0.84
C PRO A 68 -27.09 -29.88 -1.01
N ASP A 69 -27.50 -28.70 -0.55
CA ASP A 69 -28.90 -28.25 -0.69
C ASP A 69 -29.40 -28.22 -2.13
N TYR A 70 -28.53 -27.82 -3.07
CA TYR A 70 -28.88 -27.78 -4.49
C TYR A 70 -27.80 -28.39 -5.38
N THR A 71 -28.29 -29.13 -6.39
CA THR A 71 -27.53 -29.38 -7.61
C THR A 71 -28.06 -28.45 -8.70
N VAL A 72 -27.20 -27.58 -9.23
CA VAL A 72 -27.52 -26.64 -10.31
C VAL A 72 -27.01 -27.19 -11.65
N LEU A 73 -27.80 -27.04 -12.70
CA LEU A 73 -27.66 -27.69 -14.01
C LEU A 73 -27.48 -29.23 -13.93
N PRO A 74 -28.29 -29.94 -13.11
CA PRO A 74 -28.06 -31.35 -12.74
C PRO A 74 -27.99 -32.31 -13.94
N TRP A 75 -28.69 -31.96 -15.03
CA TRP A 75 -28.85 -32.79 -16.23
C TRP A 75 -27.78 -32.50 -17.30
N THR A 76 -26.72 -31.80 -16.94
CA THR A 76 -25.65 -31.39 -17.87
C THR A 76 -24.28 -31.76 -17.30
N GLU A 77 -23.27 -31.80 -18.17
CA GLU A 77 -21.86 -31.91 -17.75
C GLU A 77 -21.35 -30.68 -17.00
N HIS A 78 -22.12 -29.58 -17.04
CA HIS A 78 -21.84 -28.30 -16.42
C HIS A 78 -22.43 -28.17 -15.01
N ARG A 79 -22.84 -29.28 -14.39
CA ARG A 79 -23.45 -29.26 -13.06
C ARG A 79 -22.48 -28.71 -12.01
N TRP A 80 -23.03 -28.01 -11.02
CA TRP A 80 -22.31 -27.51 -9.85
C TRP A 80 -23.18 -27.56 -8.60
N LEU A 81 -22.55 -27.48 -7.43
CA LEU A 81 -23.24 -27.66 -6.14
C LEU A 81 -23.39 -26.35 -5.40
N LEU A 82 -24.52 -26.16 -4.73
CA LEU A 82 -24.75 -25.04 -3.81
C LEU A 82 -25.19 -25.59 -2.45
N GLU A 83 -24.44 -25.22 -1.41
CA GLU A 83 -24.79 -25.44 -0.01
C GLU A 83 -25.25 -24.12 0.60
N ALA A 84 -26.44 -24.13 1.18
CA ALA A 84 -26.99 -23.00 1.92
C ALA A 84 -26.80 -23.21 3.41
N LYS A 85 -26.75 -22.11 4.16
CA LYS A 85 -26.81 -22.08 5.62
C LYS A 85 -27.79 -21.00 6.06
N ALA A 86 -28.23 -21.08 7.31
CA ALA A 86 -29.06 -20.04 7.90
C ALA A 86 -28.34 -18.67 7.84
N TRP A 87 -29.11 -17.58 7.69
CA TRP A 87 -28.58 -16.22 7.56
C TRP A 87 -27.63 -15.78 8.69
N SER A 88 -27.85 -16.28 9.91
CA SER A 88 -27.00 -16.00 11.06
C SER A 88 -25.82 -16.95 11.23
N HIS A 89 -25.71 -17.99 10.41
CA HIS A 89 -24.61 -18.95 10.47
C HIS A 89 -23.33 -18.35 9.89
N THR A 90 -22.23 -18.48 10.61
CA THR A 90 -20.92 -18.12 10.09
C THR A 90 -20.38 -19.28 9.26
N LEU A 91 -20.12 -19.04 7.97
CA LEU A 91 -19.55 -20.04 7.07
C LEU A 91 -18.19 -20.51 7.61
N SER A 92 -18.07 -21.81 7.87
CA SER A 92 -16.87 -22.40 8.48
C SER A 92 -16.04 -23.21 7.49
N GLU A 93 -14.77 -23.48 7.82
CA GLU A 93 -13.94 -24.40 7.04
C GLU A 93 -14.50 -25.82 7.03
N GLN A 94 -15.24 -26.23 8.08
CA GLN A 94 -15.88 -27.53 8.12
C GLN A 94 -16.98 -27.65 7.07
N ASP A 95 -17.82 -26.62 6.93
CA ASP A 95 -18.88 -26.56 5.91
C ASP A 95 -18.27 -26.67 4.50
N ALA A 96 -17.21 -25.89 4.24
CA ALA A 96 -16.53 -25.89 2.96
C ALA A 96 -15.78 -27.21 2.68
N ASN A 97 -15.18 -27.83 3.69
CA ASN A 97 -14.54 -29.14 3.57
C ASN A 97 -15.55 -30.21 3.18
N GLN A 98 -16.70 -30.26 3.86
CA GLN A 98 -17.75 -31.23 3.58
C GLN A 98 -18.25 -31.09 2.15
N LEU A 99 -18.62 -29.86 1.74
CA LEU A 99 -19.09 -29.54 0.40
C LEU A 99 -18.07 -29.89 -0.69
N THR A 100 -16.82 -29.42 -0.54
CA THR A 100 -15.79 -29.64 -1.58
C THR A 100 -15.34 -31.10 -1.66
N SER A 101 -15.36 -31.84 -0.55
CA SER A 101 -15.06 -33.28 -0.56
C SER A 101 -16.16 -34.08 -1.26
N TYR A 102 -17.43 -33.73 -1.03
CA TYR A 102 -18.55 -34.31 -1.76
C TYR A 102 -18.47 -34.00 -3.25
N ALA A 103 -18.20 -32.74 -3.61
CA ALA A 103 -18.03 -32.30 -4.99
C ALA A 103 -16.93 -33.11 -5.71
N ASN A 104 -15.75 -33.21 -5.09
CA ASN A 104 -14.62 -33.95 -5.65
C ASN A 104 -14.94 -35.44 -5.84
N THR A 105 -15.58 -36.07 -4.84
CA THR A 105 -15.98 -37.49 -4.90
C THR A 105 -16.95 -37.77 -6.06
N ASN A 106 -17.81 -36.80 -6.40
CA ASN A 106 -18.78 -36.90 -7.48
C ASN A 106 -18.29 -36.33 -8.83
N ASN A 107 -16.98 -36.04 -8.92
CA ASN A 107 -16.33 -35.41 -10.08
C ASN A 107 -17.02 -34.11 -10.52
N ILE A 108 -17.43 -33.30 -9.54
CA ILE A 108 -18.04 -31.98 -9.74
C ILE A 108 -17.02 -30.93 -9.35
N ARG A 109 -16.66 -30.06 -10.29
CA ARG A 109 -15.61 -29.06 -10.10
C ARG A 109 -16.04 -27.91 -9.20
N TRP A 110 -17.19 -27.30 -9.51
CA TRP A 110 -17.59 -26.05 -8.87
C TRP A 110 -18.52 -26.34 -7.70
N ALA A 111 -18.21 -25.73 -6.57
CA ALA A 111 -19.04 -25.78 -5.37
C ALA A 111 -19.15 -24.38 -4.75
N VAL A 112 -20.36 -24.02 -4.34
CA VAL A 112 -20.69 -22.71 -3.76
C VAL A 112 -21.25 -22.90 -2.36
N LEU A 113 -20.68 -22.20 -1.39
CA LEU A 113 -21.19 -22.14 -0.02
C LEU A 113 -21.73 -20.74 0.25
N THR A 114 -22.94 -20.65 0.80
CA THR A 114 -23.56 -19.35 1.11
C THR A 114 -24.49 -19.40 2.31
N ASN A 115 -24.57 -18.29 3.05
CA ASN A 115 -25.62 -18.03 4.05
C ASN A 115 -26.56 -16.91 3.59
N GLY A 116 -26.62 -16.64 2.29
CA GLY A 116 -27.30 -15.48 1.69
C GLY A 116 -26.49 -14.19 1.75
N LYS A 117 -25.81 -13.92 2.88
CA LYS A 117 -24.98 -12.70 3.05
C LYS A 117 -23.62 -12.79 2.39
N ALA A 118 -22.96 -13.93 2.57
CA ALA A 118 -21.65 -14.21 2.03
C ALA A 118 -21.76 -15.35 1.02
N TRP A 119 -20.99 -15.26 -0.05
CA TRP A 119 -20.94 -16.23 -1.13
C TRP A 119 -19.49 -16.61 -1.36
N GLN A 120 -19.21 -17.92 -1.34
CA GLN A 120 -17.86 -18.47 -1.51
C GLN A 120 -17.88 -19.50 -2.64
N LEU A 121 -17.04 -19.29 -3.66
CA LEU A 121 -16.84 -20.19 -4.79
C LEU A 121 -15.56 -20.99 -4.61
N TYR A 122 -15.68 -22.31 -4.67
CA TYR A 122 -14.59 -23.27 -4.56
C TYR A 122 -14.39 -24.05 -5.85
N ASP A 123 -13.13 -24.35 -6.16
CA ASP A 123 -12.73 -25.35 -7.15
C ASP A 123 -12.32 -26.64 -6.44
N ALA A 124 -13.24 -27.62 -6.42
CA ALA A 124 -13.07 -28.90 -5.76
C ALA A 124 -12.04 -29.81 -6.46
N SER A 125 -11.62 -29.48 -7.69
CA SER A 125 -10.56 -30.23 -8.39
C SER A 125 -9.15 -29.89 -7.87
N ILE A 126 -9.02 -28.84 -7.05
CA ILE A 126 -7.75 -28.43 -6.45
C ILE A 126 -7.45 -29.31 -5.23
N PHE A 127 -6.34 -30.04 -5.31
CA PHE A 127 -5.78 -30.76 -4.17
C PHE A 127 -5.14 -29.79 -3.18
N GLY A 128 -5.42 -29.99 -1.89
CA GLY A 128 -4.94 -29.12 -0.82
C GLY A 128 -6.02 -28.81 0.22
N THR A 129 -5.75 -27.77 0.99
CA THR A 129 -6.59 -27.17 2.04
C THR A 129 -7.82 -26.47 1.46
N VAL A 130 -8.81 -26.19 2.31
CA VAL A 130 -10.01 -25.41 1.93
C VAL A 130 -9.65 -24.04 1.39
N SER A 131 -8.69 -23.37 2.04
CA SER A 131 -8.22 -22.06 1.63
C SER A 131 -7.64 -22.09 0.22
N GLU A 132 -6.89 -23.15 -0.13
CA GLU A 132 -6.36 -23.35 -1.48
C GLU A 132 -7.44 -23.67 -2.52
N ARG A 133 -8.60 -24.20 -2.12
CA ARG A 133 -9.74 -24.44 -3.01
C ARG A 133 -10.60 -23.19 -3.22
N LEU A 134 -10.54 -22.22 -2.32
CA LEU A 134 -11.35 -20.99 -2.38
C LEU A 134 -10.86 -20.07 -3.51
N MET A 135 -11.70 -19.86 -4.51
CA MET A 135 -11.35 -19.11 -5.72
C MET A 135 -11.88 -17.68 -5.72
N ALA A 136 -13.11 -17.47 -5.25
CA ALA A 136 -13.72 -16.16 -5.18
C ALA A 136 -14.68 -16.08 -3.99
N GLN A 137 -14.84 -14.89 -3.43
CA GLN A 137 -15.85 -14.63 -2.43
C GLN A 137 -16.33 -13.19 -2.51
N SER A 138 -17.56 -12.94 -2.11
CA SER A 138 -18.09 -11.59 -1.91
C SER A 138 -19.30 -11.63 -0.98
N THR A 139 -19.84 -10.46 -0.66
CA THR A 139 -20.96 -10.30 0.25
C THR A 139 -22.04 -9.38 -0.31
N VAL A 140 -23.24 -9.43 0.26
CA VAL A 140 -24.34 -8.50 -0.06
C VAL A 140 -24.03 -7.05 0.33
N ASP A 141 -22.97 -6.81 1.10
CA ASP A 141 -22.45 -5.47 1.40
C ASP A 141 -21.48 -4.96 0.31
N GLU A 142 -21.05 -5.83 -0.60
CA GLU A 142 -20.21 -5.54 -1.76
C GLU A 142 -20.99 -5.84 -3.06
N PRO A 143 -22.09 -5.11 -3.34
CA PRO A 143 -23.05 -5.50 -4.37
C PRO A 143 -22.42 -5.65 -5.76
N ASP A 144 -21.46 -4.80 -6.12
CA ASP A 144 -20.76 -4.88 -7.39
C ASP A 144 -19.95 -6.16 -7.55
N ALA A 145 -19.17 -6.55 -6.52
CA ALA A 145 -18.37 -7.77 -6.55
C ALA A 145 -19.24 -9.02 -6.46
N LEU A 146 -20.34 -8.98 -5.70
CA LEU A 146 -21.31 -10.06 -5.65
C LEU A 146 -22.03 -10.22 -6.99
N ALA A 147 -22.40 -9.14 -7.65
CA ALA A 147 -23.02 -9.20 -8.98
C ALA A 147 -22.08 -9.84 -10.00
N ASP A 148 -20.79 -9.46 -10.00
CA ASP A 148 -19.79 -10.05 -10.89
C ASP A 148 -19.59 -11.55 -10.60
N LEU A 149 -19.59 -11.96 -9.32
CA LEU A 149 -19.54 -13.37 -8.92
C LEU A 149 -20.78 -14.16 -9.38
N LEU A 150 -22.00 -13.63 -9.16
CA LEU A 150 -23.24 -14.28 -9.58
C LEU A 150 -23.35 -14.39 -11.11
N LEU A 151 -22.90 -13.36 -11.84
CA LEU A 151 -22.83 -13.40 -13.29
C LEU A 151 -21.79 -14.41 -13.78
N ALA A 152 -20.64 -14.53 -13.11
CA ALA A 152 -19.67 -15.58 -13.38
C ALA A 152 -20.23 -16.99 -13.12
N LEU A 153 -21.24 -17.11 -12.26
CA LEU A 153 -21.99 -18.35 -12.01
C LEU A 153 -23.22 -18.52 -12.91
N SER A 154 -23.52 -17.60 -13.83
CA SER A 154 -24.66 -17.74 -14.74
C SER A 154 -24.57 -19.01 -15.62
N PRO A 155 -25.71 -19.53 -16.14
CA PRO A 155 -25.68 -20.72 -16.99
C PRO A 155 -24.74 -20.58 -18.19
N GLU A 156 -24.73 -19.39 -18.81
CA GLU A 156 -23.88 -19.11 -19.95
C GLU A 156 -22.40 -19.09 -19.56
N SER A 157 -22.07 -18.46 -18.43
CA SER A 157 -20.68 -18.35 -17.97
C SER A 157 -20.08 -19.70 -17.62
N ILE A 158 -20.85 -20.60 -17.03
CA ILE A 158 -20.42 -21.96 -16.72
C ILE A 158 -20.15 -22.73 -18.02
N ARG A 159 -21.10 -22.69 -18.98
CA ARG A 159 -20.99 -23.42 -20.27
C ARG A 159 -19.82 -22.93 -21.13
N GLN A 160 -19.57 -21.62 -21.15
CA GLN A 160 -18.48 -21.02 -21.93
C GLN A 160 -17.12 -21.03 -21.20
N GLY A 161 -17.06 -21.52 -19.96
CA GLY A 161 -15.83 -21.52 -19.15
C GLY A 161 -15.39 -20.13 -18.67
N ILE A 162 -16.29 -19.13 -18.70
CA ILE A 162 -16.04 -17.79 -18.14
C ILE A 162 -15.85 -17.88 -16.64
N THR A 163 -16.59 -18.75 -15.94
CA THR A 163 -16.46 -18.99 -14.50
C THR A 163 -15.01 -19.31 -14.11
N LEU A 164 -14.31 -20.13 -14.89
CA LEU A 164 -12.91 -20.48 -14.63
C LEU A 164 -12.00 -19.26 -14.76
N ARG A 165 -12.20 -18.43 -15.79
CA ARG A 165 -11.39 -17.22 -16.00
C ARG A 165 -11.62 -16.21 -14.88
N PHE A 166 -12.88 -16.00 -14.50
CA PHE A 166 -13.25 -15.17 -13.36
C PHE A 166 -12.61 -15.69 -12.07
N ALA A 167 -12.83 -16.96 -11.73
CA ALA A 167 -12.30 -17.61 -10.53
C ALA A 167 -10.77 -17.48 -10.42
N ARG A 168 -10.04 -17.73 -11.52
CA ARG A 168 -8.59 -17.55 -11.57
C ARG A 168 -8.18 -16.10 -11.36
N ARG A 169 -8.86 -15.14 -12.00
CA ARG A 169 -8.59 -13.71 -11.84
C ARG A 169 -8.85 -13.27 -10.40
N SER A 170 -9.98 -13.64 -9.81
CA SER A 170 -10.34 -13.31 -8.43
C SER A 170 -9.31 -13.85 -7.44
N ARG A 171 -8.90 -15.11 -7.59
CA ARG A 171 -7.84 -15.69 -6.75
C ARG A 171 -6.52 -14.96 -6.94
N MET A 172 -6.09 -14.75 -8.18
CA MET A 172 -4.85 -14.04 -8.50
C MET A 172 -4.85 -12.63 -7.89
N ASP A 173 -5.93 -11.88 -8.03
CA ASP A 173 -6.06 -10.54 -7.43
C ASP A 173 -5.96 -10.58 -5.91
N ARG A 174 -6.56 -11.58 -5.25
CA ARG A 174 -6.46 -11.78 -3.80
C ARG A 174 -5.01 -12.09 -3.39
N GLU A 175 -4.37 -13.05 -4.06
CA GLU A 175 -2.99 -13.44 -3.74
C GLU A 175 -2.02 -12.28 -3.98
N ILE A 176 -2.13 -11.58 -5.11
CA ILE A 176 -1.27 -10.41 -5.41
C ILE A 176 -1.47 -9.32 -4.36
N LYS A 177 -2.71 -8.98 -3.99
CA LYS A 177 -2.98 -7.98 -2.94
C LYS A 177 -2.38 -8.38 -1.60
N ALA A 178 -2.50 -9.65 -1.19
CA ALA A 178 -1.93 -10.14 0.06
C ALA A 178 -0.39 -10.05 0.04
N GLN A 179 0.24 -10.50 -1.04
CA GLN A 179 1.69 -10.48 -1.19
C GLN A 179 2.23 -9.06 -1.27
N PHE A 180 1.52 -8.14 -1.90
CA PHE A 180 1.96 -6.74 -2.03
C PHE A 180 1.67 -5.91 -0.78
N ALA A 181 0.93 -6.44 0.19
CA ALA A 181 0.75 -5.82 1.50
C ALA A 181 1.83 -6.25 2.52
N ASP A 182 2.67 -7.23 2.17
CA ASP A 182 3.68 -7.81 3.04
C ASP A 182 5.10 -7.46 2.55
N VAL A 183 5.84 -6.69 3.35
CA VAL A 183 7.22 -6.27 3.05
C VAL A 183 8.21 -7.43 3.01
N ASP A 184 7.90 -8.52 3.73
CA ASP A 184 8.73 -9.72 3.81
C ASP A 184 8.31 -10.77 2.79
N SER A 185 7.31 -10.47 1.94
CA SER A 185 6.88 -11.37 0.87
C SER A 185 8.04 -11.76 -0.05
N PRO A 186 8.25 -13.06 -0.33
CA PRO A 186 9.24 -13.51 -1.30
C PRO A 186 9.07 -12.87 -2.68
N ILE A 187 7.83 -12.54 -3.08
CA ILE A 187 7.55 -11.87 -4.35
C ILE A 187 8.03 -10.42 -4.31
N VAL A 188 7.75 -9.69 -3.23
CA VAL A 188 8.23 -8.31 -3.05
C VAL A 188 9.75 -8.28 -3.04
N LEU A 189 10.39 -9.17 -2.29
CA LEU A 189 11.86 -9.26 -2.23
C LEU A 189 12.46 -9.57 -3.61
N ALA A 190 11.85 -10.47 -4.38
CA ALA A 190 12.27 -10.75 -5.76
C ALA A 190 12.12 -9.52 -6.68
N ILE A 191 11.05 -8.73 -6.52
CA ILE A 191 10.88 -7.47 -7.27
C ILE A 191 11.99 -6.47 -6.92
N VAL A 192 12.28 -6.28 -5.63
CA VAL A 192 13.36 -5.38 -5.15
C VAL A 192 14.70 -5.78 -5.77
N GLU A 193 15.04 -7.07 -5.71
CA GLU A 193 16.28 -7.60 -6.29
C GLU A 193 16.37 -7.32 -7.79
N LYS A 194 15.29 -7.61 -8.54
CA LYS A 194 15.26 -7.40 -9.99
C LYS A 194 15.27 -5.92 -10.39
N LEU A 195 14.68 -5.04 -9.58
CA LEU A 195 14.77 -3.60 -9.79
C LEU A 195 16.19 -3.07 -9.56
N LYS A 196 16.87 -3.54 -8.50
CA LYS A 196 18.27 -3.22 -8.24
C LYS A 196 19.18 -3.66 -9.38
N GLU A 197 19.01 -4.89 -9.86
CA GLU A 197 19.78 -5.43 -10.99
C GLU A 197 19.66 -4.57 -12.26
N ARG A 198 18.43 -4.15 -12.61
CA ARG A 198 18.15 -3.40 -13.85
C ARG A 198 18.50 -1.92 -13.76
N THR A 199 18.16 -1.27 -12.65
CA THR A 199 18.27 0.20 -12.54
C THR A 199 19.58 0.65 -11.90
N LYS A 200 20.30 -0.26 -11.22
CA LYS A 200 21.49 0.03 -10.40
C LYS A 200 21.21 0.97 -9.21
N ILE A 201 19.95 1.11 -8.82
CA ILE A 201 19.48 1.88 -7.66
C ILE A 201 19.04 0.90 -6.57
N GLU A 202 19.31 1.22 -5.31
CA GLU A 202 18.79 0.46 -4.17
C GLU A 202 17.39 0.97 -3.81
N TYR A 203 16.44 0.04 -3.72
CA TYR A 203 15.08 0.29 -3.23
C TYR A 203 14.88 -0.50 -1.95
N SER A 204 14.13 0.07 -1.01
CA SER A 204 13.68 -0.70 0.16
C SER A 204 12.43 -1.54 -0.18
N PRO A 205 12.20 -2.69 0.47
CA PRO A 205 10.95 -3.44 0.32
C PRO A 205 9.71 -2.60 0.63
N GLN A 206 9.81 -1.72 1.65
CA GLN A 206 8.75 -0.77 2.02
C GLN A 206 8.39 0.17 0.86
N GLU A 207 9.39 0.75 0.20
CA GLU A 207 9.19 1.66 -0.94
C GLU A 207 8.50 0.96 -2.11
N VAL A 208 8.88 -0.30 -2.39
CA VAL A 208 8.25 -1.09 -3.44
C VAL A 208 6.81 -1.43 -3.10
N VAL A 209 6.52 -1.84 -1.86
CA VAL A 209 5.16 -2.12 -1.38
C VAL A 209 4.27 -0.89 -1.48
N GLU A 210 4.73 0.27 -1.02
CA GLU A 210 3.98 1.53 -1.10
C GLU A 210 3.67 1.90 -2.56
N TYR A 211 4.65 1.74 -3.45
CA TYR A 211 4.46 1.99 -4.87
C TYR A 211 3.45 1.01 -5.50
N LEU A 212 3.57 -0.29 -5.23
CA LEU A 212 2.65 -1.30 -5.75
C LEU A 212 1.22 -1.11 -5.23
N HIS A 213 1.05 -0.76 -3.96
CA HIS A 213 -0.24 -0.40 -3.38
C HIS A 213 -0.89 0.80 -4.12
N SER A 214 -0.08 1.80 -4.47
CA SER A 214 -0.57 2.97 -5.22
C SER A 214 -1.10 2.60 -6.61
N LEU A 215 -0.52 1.59 -7.26
CA LEU A 215 -0.97 1.09 -8.56
C LEU A 215 -2.29 0.30 -8.45
N ILE A 216 -2.47 -0.48 -7.37
CA ILE A 216 -3.63 -1.36 -7.17
C ILE A 216 -4.90 -0.60 -6.80
N ILE A 217 -4.81 0.42 -5.93
CA ILE A 217 -5.99 1.17 -5.44
C ILE A 217 -6.61 2.05 -6.54
N GLY A 218 -5.91 2.22 -7.67
CA GLY A 218 -6.46 2.77 -8.89
C GLY A 218 -5.87 4.12 -9.21
N GLY A 219 -4.91 4.13 -10.14
CA GLY A 219 -4.87 5.11 -11.24
C GLY A 219 -4.88 6.59 -10.88
N ILE A 220 -4.47 6.96 -9.67
CA ILE A 220 -4.06 8.30 -9.30
C ILE A 220 -2.70 8.06 -8.66
N ILE A 221 -1.63 8.46 -9.33
CA ILE A 221 -0.45 8.89 -8.58
C ILE A 221 -1.04 9.92 -7.60
N PRO A 222 -1.15 9.68 -6.28
CA PRO A 222 -1.42 10.81 -5.40
C PRO A 222 -0.28 11.76 -5.74
N SER A 223 -0.61 12.90 -6.35
CA SER A 223 0.38 13.96 -6.47
C SER A 223 0.99 14.04 -5.08
N PRO A 224 2.31 13.83 -4.95
CA PRO A 224 2.93 13.74 -3.64
C PRO A 224 2.35 14.88 -2.83
N PRO A 225 1.84 14.62 -1.60
CA PRO A 225 1.18 15.64 -0.80
C PRO A 225 2.02 16.91 -0.94
N PRO A 226 1.42 18.04 -1.38
CA PRO A 226 2.18 19.19 -1.86
C PRO A 226 3.32 19.39 -0.88
N PRO A 227 4.59 19.32 -1.35
CA PRO A 227 5.73 19.23 -0.46
C PRO A 227 5.53 20.29 0.62
N PRO A 228 5.66 19.93 1.91
CA PRO A 228 5.27 20.81 3.00
C PRO A 228 5.75 22.21 2.68
N PRO A 229 4.87 23.23 2.79
CA PRO A 229 5.13 24.55 2.24
C PRO A 229 6.53 24.98 2.63
N VAL A 230 7.31 25.40 1.63
CA VAL A 230 8.66 25.86 1.87
C VAL A 230 8.55 27.06 2.78
N VAL A 231 9.08 26.93 4.00
CA VAL A 231 9.19 28.02 4.95
C VAL A 231 10.47 28.77 4.63
N GLU A 232 10.37 30.09 4.59
CA GLU A 232 11.52 30.98 4.41
C GLU A 232 11.73 31.74 5.70
N GLU A 233 12.88 31.53 6.33
CA GLU A 233 13.24 32.21 7.57
C GLU A 233 14.69 32.69 7.48
N SER A 234 14.95 33.83 8.10
CA SER A 234 16.32 34.28 8.26
C SER A 234 17.09 33.34 9.19
N LEU A 235 18.41 33.29 9.03
CA LEU A 235 19.28 32.50 9.90
C LEU A 235 19.18 32.96 11.36
N ALA A 236 18.95 34.25 11.59
CA ALA A 236 18.66 34.80 12.92
C ALA A 236 17.38 34.24 13.55
N GLN A 237 16.29 34.13 12.78
CA GLN A 237 15.03 33.52 13.24
C GLN A 237 15.22 32.04 13.53
N LEU A 238 15.80 31.30 12.58
CA LEU A 238 16.04 29.86 12.71
C LEU A 238 16.89 29.51 13.93
N TYR A 239 17.89 30.33 14.26
CA TYR A 239 18.73 30.13 15.43
C TYR A 239 17.91 30.07 16.73
N THR A 240 16.82 30.86 16.84
CA THR A 240 15.98 30.91 18.04
C THR A 240 15.22 29.61 18.33
N HIS A 241 14.93 28.81 17.30
CA HIS A 241 14.18 27.56 17.39
C HIS A 241 14.86 26.42 16.60
N ALA A 242 16.20 26.43 16.54
CA ALA A 242 16.97 25.49 15.74
C ALA A 242 16.75 24.02 16.14
N ARG A 243 16.38 23.76 17.41
CA ARG A 243 16.02 22.42 17.92
C ARG A 243 14.75 21.85 17.30
N ASP A 244 13.84 22.73 16.88
CA ASP A 244 12.55 22.33 16.28
C ASP A 244 12.70 21.93 14.80
N LEU A 245 13.91 22.08 14.24
CA LEU A 245 14.25 21.66 12.87
C LEU A 245 14.53 20.16 12.75
N THR A 246 14.32 19.39 13.81
CA THR A 246 14.47 17.94 13.79
C THR A 246 13.59 17.34 12.68
N PHE A 247 14.19 16.51 11.82
CA PHE A 247 13.55 15.92 10.62
C PHE A 247 13.13 16.89 9.50
N SER A 248 13.42 18.19 9.62
CA SER A 248 13.25 19.13 8.51
C SER A 248 14.27 18.88 7.40
N LYS A 249 13.93 19.29 6.17
CA LYS A 249 14.84 19.20 5.01
C LYS A 249 15.09 20.59 4.45
N PRO A 250 16.34 21.06 4.38
CA PRO A 250 16.59 22.34 3.76
C PRO A 250 16.40 22.23 2.25
N CYS A 251 16.18 23.37 1.61
CA CYS A 251 16.05 23.51 0.17
C CYS A 251 17.15 24.43 -0.36
N THR A 252 17.26 25.63 0.22
CA THR A 252 18.24 26.62 -0.22
C THR A 252 18.77 27.45 0.94
N LEU A 253 20.04 27.87 0.86
CA LEU A 253 20.59 28.99 1.61
C LEU A 253 20.80 30.16 0.64
N ILE A 254 20.26 31.32 0.99
CA ILE A 254 20.32 32.55 0.20
C ILE A 254 21.20 33.55 0.95
N PHE A 255 22.23 34.05 0.27
CA PHE A 255 23.17 35.04 0.77
C PHE A 255 22.62 36.47 0.51
N PRO A 256 23.16 37.48 1.22
CA PRO A 256 22.70 38.87 1.07
C PRO A 256 22.90 39.46 -0.33
N ASP A 257 23.86 38.93 -1.08
CA ASP A 257 24.16 39.31 -2.48
C ASP A 257 23.24 38.62 -3.51
N GLY A 258 22.28 37.80 -3.05
CA GLY A 258 21.39 37.01 -3.89
C GLY A 258 21.96 35.67 -4.35
N THR A 259 23.19 35.31 -3.94
CA THR A 259 23.76 33.98 -4.23
C THR A 259 22.92 32.91 -3.56
N VAL A 260 22.57 31.87 -4.31
CA VAL A 260 21.76 30.75 -3.81
C VAL A 260 22.58 29.47 -3.79
N ILE A 261 22.60 28.79 -2.66
CA ILE A 261 23.08 27.42 -2.51
C ILE A 261 21.88 26.50 -2.43
N GLU A 262 21.68 25.65 -3.44
CA GLU A 262 20.68 24.59 -3.41
C GLU A 262 21.26 23.33 -2.78
N GLU A 263 20.75 22.91 -1.63
CA GLU A 263 21.18 21.68 -0.97
C GLU A 263 20.04 21.07 -0.15
N LYS A 264 19.88 19.76 -0.27
CA LYS A 264 18.77 19.01 0.34
C LYS A 264 19.12 18.38 1.68
N ILE A 265 20.35 18.57 2.14
CA ILE A 265 20.93 17.92 3.32
C ILE A 265 21.60 19.00 4.18
N TRP A 266 21.14 19.15 5.43
CA TRP A 266 21.66 20.17 6.37
C TRP A 266 23.18 20.18 6.47
N LYS A 267 23.80 19.03 6.74
CA LYS A 267 25.26 18.94 6.89
C LYS A 267 26.05 19.35 5.63
N ARG A 268 25.44 19.27 4.43
CA ARG A 268 26.07 19.75 3.19
C ARG A 268 25.95 21.25 3.02
N ILE A 269 24.87 21.88 3.49
CA ILE A 269 24.72 23.35 3.44
C ILE A 269 25.88 24.03 4.14
N LEU A 270 26.28 23.55 5.32
CA LEU A 270 27.39 24.14 6.08
C LEU A 270 28.70 24.13 5.27
N ALA A 271 29.04 22.98 4.66
CA ALA A 271 30.26 22.86 3.87
C ALA A 271 30.21 23.73 2.61
N ARG A 272 29.07 23.75 1.90
CA ARG A 272 28.87 24.57 0.70
C ARG A 272 28.87 26.07 1.02
N ALA A 273 28.35 26.46 2.19
CA ALA A 273 28.40 27.84 2.66
C ALA A 273 29.85 28.28 2.91
N LEU A 274 30.68 27.42 3.52
CA LEU A 274 32.11 27.67 3.71
C LEU A 274 32.86 27.81 2.38
N GLU A 275 32.55 26.97 1.37
CA GLU A 275 33.10 27.16 0.02
C GLU A 275 32.75 28.52 -0.56
N LYS A 276 31.51 28.99 -0.38
CA LYS A 276 31.06 30.29 -0.88
C LYS A 276 31.61 31.46 -0.09
N TRP A 277 31.76 31.34 1.23
CA TRP A 277 32.45 32.35 2.01
C TRP A 277 33.93 32.43 1.66
N ALA A 278 34.56 31.34 1.26
CA ALA A 278 35.97 31.36 0.86
C ALA A 278 36.25 32.22 -0.38
N GLU A 279 35.22 32.54 -1.19
CA GLU A 279 35.34 33.48 -2.31
C GLU A 279 35.50 34.94 -1.82
N ARG A 280 35.12 35.23 -0.57
CA ARG A 280 35.08 36.59 0.01
C ARG A 280 35.93 36.76 1.28
N TYR A 281 36.15 35.69 2.02
CA TYR A 281 36.77 35.68 3.34
C TYR A 281 37.83 34.59 3.45
N THR A 282 38.80 34.81 4.34
CA THR A 282 39.69 33.75 4.80
C THR A 282 38.93 32.87 5.77
N ILE A 283 38.76 31.60 5.44
CA ILE A 283 38.07 30.65 6.32
C ILE A 283 38.95 30.36 7.54
N PRO A 284 38.42 30.49 8.78
CA PRO A 284 39.19 30.15 9.97
C PRO A 284 39.44 28.64 10.01
N VAL A 285 40.70 28.25 10.12
CA VAL A 285 41.15 26.86 10.24
C VAL A 285 42.32 26.82 11.25
N PRO A 286 42.18 26.17 12.42
CA PRO A 286 41.00 25.48 12.88
C PRO A 286 39.89 26.43 13.38
N PHE A 287 38.64 26.03 13.22
CA PHE A 287 37.49 26.67 13.86
C PHE A 287 36.85 25.70 14.85
N PHE A 288 36.55 26.15 16.07
CA PHE A 288 35.98 25.30 17.12
C PHE A 288 34.45 25.27 17.07
N LEU A 289 33.88 24.11 17.38
CA LEU A 289 32.44 23.94 17.56
C LEU A 289 31.94 24.72 18.77
N GLU A 290 30.66 25.11 18.77
CA GLU A 290 30.09 25.98 19.81
C GLU A 290 30.15 25.33 21.17
N SER A 291 29.85 24.04 21.21
CA SER A 291 29.77 23.24 22.43
C SER A 291 31.13 22.85 23.02
N SER A 292 32.25 23.11 22.33
CA SER A 292 33.53 22.61 22.80
C SER A 292 34.78 23.26 22.20
N ARG A 293 35.76 23.52 23.08
CA ARG A 293 37.14 23.85 22.69
C ARG A 293 38.00 22.63 22.35
N LYS A 294 37.45 21.42 22.38
CA LYS A 294 38.16 20.17 22.04
C LYS A 294 37.83 19.66 20.65
N TYR A 295 36.68 20.06 20.11
CA TYR A 295 36.19 19.59 18.82
C TYR A 295 36.21 20.73 17.81
N TYR A 296 36.78 20.44 16.65
CA TYR A 296 36.84 21.35 15.51
C TYR A 296 35.64 21.17 14.59
N LEU A 297 35.15 22.30 14.07
CA LEU A 297 34.28 22.40 12.91
C LEU A 297 35.10 22.31 11.63
N THR A 298 36.18 23.09 11.53
CA THR A 298 37.13 23.05 10.41
C THR A 298 38.53 22.75 10.91
N ASN A 299 39.31 21.99 10.16
CA ASN A 299 40.74 21.78 10.43
C ASN A 299 41.49 21.42 9.13
N HIS A 300 42.81 21.61 9.10
CA HIS A 300 43.65 21.24 7.95
C HIS A 300 43.77 19.72 7.77
N GLU A 301 43.52 18.97 8.84
CA GLU A 301 43.43 17.53 8.84
C GLU A 301 42.09 17.13 9.48
N PRO A 302 41.47 16.00 9.08
CA PRO A 302 40.16 15.58 9.58
C PRO A 302 40.23 14.98 11.00
N VAL A 303 40.88 15.68 11.92
CA VAL A 303 41.11 15.29 13.32
C VAL A 303 40.81 16.46 14.25
N HIS A 304 40.35 16.16 15.46
CA HIS A 304 40.09 17.11 16.55
C HIS A 304 41.37 17.46 17.33
N SER A 305 41.29 18.41 18.26
CA SER A 305 42.47 18.91 19.00
C SER A 305 43.16 17.85 19.85
N HIS A 306 42.45 16.76 20.18
CA HIS A 306 42.94 15.61 20.94
C HIS A 306 43.24 14.40 20.04
N GLY A 307 43.37 14.59 18.73
CA GLY A 307 43.79 13.56 17.76
C GLY A 307 42.69 12.58 17.31
N LYS A 308 41.46 12.66 17.83
CA LYS A 308 40.35 11.81 17.33
C LYS A 308 39.93 12.29 15.94
N ALA A 309 39.75 11.36 15.00
CA ALA A 309 39.23 11.66 13.68
C ALA A 309 37.81 12.25 13.73
N PHE A 310 37.47 13.06 12.73
CA PHE A 310 36.10 13.51 12.49
C PHE A 310 35.20 12.30 12.18
N GLU A 311 34.02 12.27 12.80
CA GLU A 311 33.06 11.17 12.59
C GLU A 311 32.42 11.21 11.20
N SER A 312 32.30 12.40 10.62
CA SER A 312 31.90 12.61 9.23
C SER A 312 32.62 13.85 8.72
N THR A 313 33.16 13.77 7.50
CA THR A 313 34.01 14.82 6.93
C THR A 313 33.53 15.22 5.55
N TYR A 314 33.66 16.51 5.25
CA TYR A 314 33.61 17.05 3.89
C TYR A 314 34.92 17.78 3.59
N GLU A 315 35.57 17.43 2.49
CA GLU A 315 36.80 18.10 2.04
C GLU A 315 36.44 19.33 1.20
N VAL A 316 36.91 20.50 1.61
CA VAL A 316 36.79 21.75 0.86
C VAL A 316 38.12 22.04 0.19
N ARG A 317 38.10 22.08 -1.16
CA ARG A 317 39.29 22.35 -1.98
C ARG A 317 39.17 23.74 -2.60
N LEU A 318 40.04 24.64 -2.19
CA LEU A 318 40.17 25.98 -2.75
C LEU A 318 41.53 26.12 -3.44
N PRO A 319 41.71 27.06 -4.37
CA PRO A 319 42.98 27.25 -5.07
C PRO A 319 44.18 27.46 -4.14
N GLN A 320 44.01 28.15 -3.00
CA GLN A 320 45.09 28.45 -2.06
C GLN A 320 45.08 27.61 -0.77
N GLN A 321 44.05 26.79 -0.53
CA GLN A 321 43.92 26.05 0.73
C GLN A 321 43.00 24.83 0.58
N THR A 322 43.38 23.73 1.21
CA THR A 322 42.48 22.61 1.49
C THR A 322 42.23 22.53 2.99
N PHE A 323 40.98 22.33 3.37
CA PHE A 323 40.61 22.04 4.75
C PHE A 323 39.41 21.09 4.80
N TYR A 324 39.18 20.53 5.96
CA TYR A 324 38.15 19.55 6.23
C TYR A 324 37.09 20.14 7.14
N VAL A 325 35.83 19.89 6.83
CA VAL A 325 34.66 20.30 7.63
C VAL A 325 34.10 19.07 8.32
N ASN A 326 33.92 19.13 9.64
CA ASN A 326 33.22 18.12 10.41
C ASN A 326 31.72 18.22 10.13
N THR A 327 31.19 17.28 9.36
CA THR A 327 29.79 17.22 8.96
C THR A 327 28.95 16.27 9.83
N PHE A 328 29.48 15.78 10.95
CA PHE A 328 28.71 15.04 11.94
C PHE A 328 27.89 15.99 12.80
N ALA A 329 26.82 16.53 12.21
CA ALA A 329 25.92 17.50 12.81
C ALA A 329 24.48 17.27 12.34
N ASP A 330 23.52 17.46 13.25
CA ASP A 330 22.10 17.54 12.96
C ASP A 330 21.71 18.96 12.50
N ALA A 331 20.42 19.18 12.23
CA ALA A 331 19.90 20.47 11.76
C ALA A 331 20.15 21.61 12.77
N ASP A 332 19.91 21.35 14.06
CA ASP A 332 20.13 22.33 15.14
C ASP A 332 21.58 22.81 15.14
N ARG A 333 22.51 21.87 15.14
CA ARG A 333 23.94 22.20 15.15
C ARG A 333 24.39 22.88 13.87
N VAL A 334 23.90 22.48 12.70
CA VAL A 334 24.23 23.16 11.44
C VAL A 334 23.82 24.64 11.47
N VAL A 335 22.58 24.94 11.88
CA VAL A 335 22.07 26.31 11.96
C VAL A 335 22.88 27.15 12.94
N ARG A 336 23.23 26.59 14.10
CA ARG A 336 24.08 27.26 15.09
C ARG A 336 25.46 27.59 14.55
N GLU A 337 26.12 26.64 13.89
CA GLU A 337 27.45 26.86 13.33
C GLU A 337 27.42 27.85 12.16
N LEU A 338 26.40 27.81 11.30
CA LEU A 338 26.20 28.85 10.27
C LEU A 338 26.03 30.23 10.90
N TYR A 339 25.18 30.35 11.92
CA TYR A 339 24.94 31.62 12.62
C TYR A 339 26.23 32.17 13.24
N ARG A 340 27.04 31.30 13.87
CA ARG A 340 28.34 31.69 14.44
C ARG A 340 29.34 32.12 13.36
N LEU A 341 29.38 31.44 12.22
CA LEU A 341 30.26 31.79 11.11
C LEU A 341 29.89 33.15 10.51
N VAL A 342 28.60 33.41 10.27
CA VAL A 342 28.13 34.72 9.77
C VAL A 342 28.58 35.85 10.71
N ASN A 343 28.36 35.69 12.01
CA ASN A 343 28.82 36.67 13.00
C ASN A 343 30.35 36.81 13.03
N HIS A 344 31.09 35.70 12.85
CA HIS A 344 32.55 35.72 12.79
C HIS A 344 33.06 36.53 11.61
N PHE A 345 32.39 36.47 10.45
CA PHE A 345 32.71 37.28 9.28
C PHE A 345 32.21 38.74 9.37
N GLY A 346 31.52 39.10 10.47
CA GLY A 346 30.99 40.45 10.69
C GLY A 346 29.76 40.77 9.84
N GLU A 347 29.08 39.75 9.31
CA GLU A 347 27.84 39.90 8.56
C GLU A 347 26.61 39.76 9.48
N ASP A 348 25.45 40.27 9.02
CA ASP A 348 24.19 40.18 9.76
C ASP A 348 23.43 38.88 9.45
N PRO A 349 23.24 37.95 10.41
CA PRO A 349 22.49 36.71 10.19
C PRO A 349 21.04 36.90 9.77
N ALA A 350 20.43 38.06 10.02
CA ALA A 350 19.07 38.36 9.55
C ALA A 350 18.98 38.49 8.02
N THR A 351 20.10 38.76 7.36
CA THR A 351 20.18 38.93 5.88
C THR A 351 20.39 37.62 5.13
N TYR A 352 20.69 36.53 5.84
CA TYR A 352 20.80 35.19 5.29
C TYR A 352 19.47 34.47 5.42
N VAL A 353 18.92 33.97 4.32
CA VAL A 353 17.62 33.28 4.33
C VAL A 353 17.81 31.80 4.04
N VAL A 354 17.25 30.94 4.88
CA VAL A 354 17.17 29.50 4.62
C VAL A 354 15.73 29.16 4.26
N ARG A 355 15.58 28.51 3.12
CA ARG A 355 14.34 27.87 2.71
C ARG A 355 14.39 26.42 3.11
N TYR A 356 13.39 25.94 3.84
CA TYR A 356 13.34 24.54 4.27
C TYR A 356 11.91 24.02 4.32
N ARG A 357 11.77 22.70 4.33
CA ARG A 357 10.50 22.01 4.50
C ARG A 357 10.41 21.49 5.92
N PRO A 358 9.43 21.94 6.72
CA PRO A 358 9.19 21.41 8.05
C PRO A 358 8.93 19.90 8.00
N ALA A 359 9.25 19.19 9.07
CA ALA A 359 8.82 17.81 9.22
C ALA A 359 7.28 17.77 9.15
N GLY A 360 6.71 16.89 8.32
CA GLY A 360 5.26 16.69 8.31
C GLY A 360 4.84 16.29 9.71
N ARG A 361 3.96 17.06 10.35
CA ARG A 361 3.53 16.83 11.75
C ARG A 361 3.11 15.36 11.92
N HIS A 362 3.97 14.52 12.48
CA HIS A 362 3.51 13.36 13.20
C HIS A 362 2.72 13.93 14.37
N LYS A 363 1.39 13.74 14.33
CA LYS A 363 0.54 13.99 15.48
C LYS A 363 1.16 13.28 16.68
N GLN A 364 1.33 14.02 17.75
CA GLN A 364 1.40 13.49 19.11
C GLN A 364 0.58 14.41 20.02
N PRO A 365 0.10 13.88 21.15
CA PRO A 365 0.30 12.52 21.66
C PRO A 365 -0.73 11.51 21.14
#